data_AF-A0A6J7DKU8-F1
#
_entry.id   AF-A0A6J7DKU8-F1
#
_cell.length_a   1.000
_cell.length_b   1.000
_cell.length_c   1.000
_cell.angle_alpha   90.00
_cell.angle_beta   90.00
_cell.angle_gamma   90.00
#
_symmetry.space_group_name_H-M   'P 1'
#
loop_
_entity.id
_entity.type
_entity.pdbx_description
1 polymer ?
#
loop_
_entity_poly.entity_id
_entity_poly.type
_entity_poly.pdbx_seq_one_letter_code
_entity_poly.pdbx_strand_id
1 'polypeptide(L)'
;MRNSKIVAGLTATVALVALAGCSSGSSTAETAAPAASASASPSKAEDLRTTDAAVAVGMKAIDALVTQIAAAPAAQGKTLSEGIEPLWKPIEGTVQANSQETYDAYEGGFTLLESGDATKAAEGAKAVTDATAAYLTNFPG
;
A
#
# COMPACT_ATOMS: atom_id res chain seq x y z
N MET A 1 -29.99 -27.35 -11.73
CA MET A 1 -29.18 -27.75 -12.89
C MET A 1 -29.16 -26.63 -13.91
N ARG A 2 -28.02 -25.95 -14.07
CA ARG A 2 -27.49 -25.43 -15.33
C ARG A 2 -26.17 -24.72 -15.02
N ASN A 3 -25.12 -25.39 -15.47
CA ASN A 3 -23.73 -25.02 -15.36
C ASN A 3 -23.43 -23.87 -16.32
N SER A 4 -22.60 -22.91 -15.91
CA SER A 4 -21.84 -22.07 -16.84
C SER A 4 -20.37 -22.12 -16.46
N LYS A 5 -19.61 -22.84 -17.29
CA LYS A 5 -18.14 -22.82 -17.35
C LYS A 5 -17.74 -21.58 -18.15
N ILE A 6 -16.74 -20.82 -17.71
CA ILE A 6 -15.76 -20.20 -18.63
C ILE A 6 -14.39 -20.23 -17.94
N VAL A 7 -13.45 -20.90 -18.62
CA VAL A 7 -12.01 -20.95 -18.37
C VAL A 7 -11.37 -19.82 -19.16
N ALA A 8 -10.42 -19.09 -18.59
CA ALA A 8 -9.39 -18.40 -19.36
C ALA A 8 -8.15 -18.17 -18.48
N GLY A 9 -7.08 -18.92 -18.77
CA GLY A 9 -5.76 -18.70 -18.22
C GLY A 9 -5.01 -17.61 -18.98
N LEU A 10 -4.05 -16.98 -18.31
CA LEU A 10 -3.03 -16.16 -18.94
C LEU A 10 -1.68 -16.47 -18.29
N THR A 11 -0.87 -17.27 -18.96
CA THR A 11 0.55 -17.49 -18.66
C THR A 11 1.36 -16.37 -19.29
N ALA A 12 2.15 -15.65 -18.50
CA ALA A 12 3.12 -14.67 -19.00
C ALA A 12 4.55 -15.21 -18.83
N THR A 13 5.16 -15.55 -19.97
CA THR A 13 6.56 -15.90 -20.14
C THR A 13 7.41 -14.62 -20.21
N VAL A 14 8.39 -14.47 -19.33
CA VAL A 14 9.39 -13.38 -19.41
C VAL A 14 10.69 -13.96 -19.97
N ALA A 15 11.11 -13.40 -21.10
CA ALA A 15 12.29 -13.79 -21.86
C ALA A 15 13.57 -13.13 -21.32
N LEU A 16 14.66 -13.90 -21.40
CA LEU A 16 16.04 -13.57 -21.07
C LEU A 16 16.64 -12.63 -22.15
N VAL A 17 17.33 -11.56 -21.75
CA VAL A 17 18.22 -10.80 -22.65
C VAL A 17 19.62 -10.76 -22.04
N ALA A 18 20.55 -11.44 -22.72
CA ALA A 18 21.98 -11.35 -22.50
C ALA A 18 22.57 -10.26 -23.40
N LEU A 19 23.34 -9.32 -22.84
CA LEU A 19 24.25 -8.47 -23.60
C LEU A 19 25.70 -8.93 -23.36
N ALA A 20 26.31 -9.43 -24.42
CA ALA A 20 27.76 -9.54 -24.55
C ALA A 20 28.30 -8.23 -25.14
N GLY A 21 29.35 -7.68 -24.52
CA GLY A 21 30.10 -6.53 -25.04
C GLY A 21 31.56 -6.64 -24.62
N CYS A 22 32.44 -6.81 -25.60
CA CYS A 22 33.88 -7.03 -25.48
C CYS A 22 34.64 -5.72 -25.73
N SER A 23 35.63 -5.37 -24.90
CA SER A 23 36.79 -4.59 -25.36
C SER A 23 37.98 -4.75 -24.40
N SER A 24 39.09 -5.26 -24.95
CA SER A 24 40.39 -5.38 -24.29
C SER A 24 41.13 -4.04 -24.30
N GLY A 25 41.76 -3.69 -23.17
CA GLY A 25 42.74 -2.60 -23.09
C GLY A 25 43.31 -2.43 -21.69
N SER A 26 44.50 -2.97 -21.43
CA SER A 26 45.22 -2.88 -20.16
C SER A 26 45.79 -1.49 -19.89
N SER A 27 45.61 -0.95 -18.68
CA SER A 27 46.60 -0.10 -17.98
C SER A 27 46.24 0.03 -16.49
N THR A 28 47.22 -0.31 -15.66
CA THR A 28 47.21 -0.32 -14.20
C THR A 28 46.96 1.08 -13.60
N ALA A 29 45.96 1.17 -12.72
CA ALA A 29 45.88 2.21 -11.69
C ALA A 29 45.17 1.63 -10.46
N GLU A 30 45.96 1.37 -9.43
CA GLU A 30 45.50 1.18 -8.06
C GLU A 30 44.83 2.48 -7.59
N THR A 31 43.55 2.45 -7.23
CA THR A 31 42.93 3.29 -6.19
C THR A 31 41.46 2.91 -6.02
N ALA A 32 41.16 2.47 -4.80
CA ALA A 32 39.84 2.33 -4.15
C ALA A 32 38.73 1.60 -4.92
N ALA A 33 38.46 0.37 -4.50
CA ALA A 33 37.16 -0.25 -4.70
C ALA A 33 36.06 0.68 -4.14
N PRO A 34 35.11 1.18 -4.94
CA PRO A 34 33.92 1.76 -4.37
C PRO A 34 33.13 0.64 -3.70
N ALA A 35 32.71 0.98 -2.47
CA ALA A 35 32.03 0.18 -1.49
C ALA A 35 31.11 -0.91 -2.07
N ALA A 36 31.17 -2.08 -1.44
CA ALA A 36 30.13 -3.09 -1.50
C ALA A 36 28.77 -2.38 -1.51
N SER A 37 28.00 -2.57 -2.58
CA SER A 37 26.59 -2.20 -2.62
C SER A 37 25.97 -2.69 -1.33
N ALA A 38 25.67 -1.75 -0.43
CA ALA A 38 24.83 -2.04 0.71
C ALA A 38 23.59 -2.68 0.10
N SER A 39 23.35 -3.96 0.40
CA SER A 39 22.07 -4.57 0.13
C SER A 39 21.06 -3.65 0.79
N ALA A 40 20.33 -2.87 -0.02
CA ALA A 40 19.24 -2.06 0.47
C ALA A 40 18.32 -3.05 1.18
N SER A 41 18.27 -2.96 2.51
CA SER A 41 17.25 -3.65 3.28
C SER A 41 15.91 -3.27 2.64
N PRO A 42 14.96 -4.20 2.50
CA PRO A 42 13.65 -3.84 1.97
C PRO A 42 13.10 -2.69 2.82
N SER A 43 12.86 -1.55 2.19
CA SER A 43 12.33 -0.36 2.86
C SER A 43 11.03 -0.75 3.56
N LYS A 44 10.87 -0.37 4.83
CA LYS A 44 9.59 -0.55 5.52
C LYS A 44 8.54 0.32 4.84
N ALA A 45 7.25 -0.01 5.03
CA ALA A 45 6.15 0.80 4.50
C ALA A 45 6.22 2.25 5.00
N GLU A 46 6.55 2.42 6.28
CA GLU A 46 6.83 3.68 6.97
C GLU A 46 7.98 4.52 6.33
N ASP A 47 8.92 3.87 5.66
CA ASP A 47 10.05 4.54 4.99
C ASP A 47 9.68 5.06 3.60
N LEU A 48 8.55 4.60 3.04
CA LEU A 48 8.11 5.01 1.71
C LEU A 48 7.61 6.44 1.73
N ARG A 49 7.98 7.20 0.70
CA ARG A 49 7.48 8.55 0.45
C ARG A 49 6.91 8.63 -0.96
N THR A 50 5.74 9.25 -1.04
CA THR A 50 5.02 9.49 -2.30
C THR A 50 4.51 10.93 -2.34
N THR A 51 3.92 11.34 -3.47
CA THR A 51 3.39 12.69 -3.68
C THR A 51 2.07 12.91 -2.95
N ASP A 52 1.75 14.15 -2.61
CA ASP A 52 0.47 14.50 -1.98
C ASP A 52 -0.73 14.05 -2.81
N ALA A 53 -0.67 14.20 -4.14
CA ALA A 53 -1.69 13.69 -5.06
C ALA A 53 -1.89 12.16 -4.94
N ALA A 54 -0.80 11.39 -4.82
CA ALA A 54 -0.88 9.94 -4.64
C ALA A 54 -1.44 9.57 -3.26
N VAL A 55 -1.07 10.31 -2.20
CA VAL A 55 -1.67 10.16 -0.87
C VAL A 55 -3.18 10.43 -0.94
N ALA A 56 -3.60 11.53 -1.56
CA ALA A 56 -5.00 11.88 -1.66
C ALA A 56 -5.84 10.84 -2.41
N VAL A 57 -5.29 10.23 -3.48
CA VAL A 57 -5.92 9.11 -4.19
C VAL A 57 -6.03 7.88 -3.28
N GLY A 58 -4.94 7.51 -2.60
CA GLY A 58 -4.90 6.35 -1.70
C GLY A 58 -5.88 6.49 -0.54
N MET A 59 -5.91 7.65 0.13
CA MET A 59 -6.83 7.90 1.25
C MET A 59 -8.29 7.84 0.82
N LYS A 60 -8.66 8.40 -0.35
CA LYS A 60 -10.02 8.29 -0.89
C LYS A 60 -10.40 6.84 -1.23
N ALA A 61 -9.45 6.05 -1.74
CA ALA A 61 -9.69 4.64 -2.01
C ALA A 61 -9.93 3.85 -0.71
N ILE A 62 -9.17 4.15 0.34
CA ILE A 62 -9.35 3.56 1.67
C ILE A 62 -10.71 3.97 2.26
N ASP A 63 -11.07 5.26 2.23
CA ASP A 63 -12.36 5.78 2.70
C ASP A 63 -13.56 5.08 2.03
N ALA A 64 -13.48 4.90 0.71
CA ALA A 64 -14.49 4.16 -0.03
C ALA A 64 -14.57 2.68 0.36
N LEU A 65 -13.43 2.05 0.67
CA LEU A 65 -13.39 0.64 1.10
C LEU A 65 -13.92 0.46 2.52
N VAL A 66 -13.54 1.32 3.48
CA VAL A 66 -14.02 1.21 4.87
C VAL A 66 -15.52 1.45 4.97
N THR A 67 -16.08 2.32 4.11
CA THR A 67 -17.53 2.50 3.96
C THR A 67 -18.20 1.21 3.48
N GLN A 68 -17.60 0.48 2.53
CA GLN A 68 -18.12 -0.81 2.07
C GLN A 68 -18.02 -1.89 3.16
N ILE A 69 -16.94 -1.90 3.95
CA ILE A 69 -16.75 -2.83 5.07
C ILE A 69 -17.84 -2.62 6.12
N ALA A 70 -18.10 -1.37 6.52
CA ALA A 70 -19.13 -1.05 7.51
C ALA A 70 -20.56 -1.39 7.04
N ALA A 71 -20.83 -1.37 5.73
CA ALA A 71 -22.12 -1.75 5.17
C ALA A 71 -22.29 -3.26 4.95
N ALA A 72 -21.20 -4.04 5.03
CA ALA A 72 -21.22 -5.47 4.75
C ALA A 72 -21.64 -6.30 5.97
N PRO A 73 -22.19 -7.52 5.76
CA PRO A 73 -22.33 -8.50 6.83
C PRO A 73 -20.98 -8.80 7.47
N ALA A 74 -20.95 -9.03 8.79
CA ALA A 74 -19.72 -9.19 9.59
C ALA A 74 -18.63 -10.07 8.95
N ALA A 75 -18.99 -11.28 8.48
CA ALA A 75 -18.04 -12.19 7.84
C ALA A 75 -17.47 -11.62 6.52
N GLN A 76 -18.29 -10.94 5.73
CA GLN A 76 -17.87 -10.30 4.49
C GLN A 76 -17.05 -9.04 4.76
N GLY A 77 -17.41 -8.24 5.77
CA GLY A 77 -16.66 -7.05 6.18
C GLY A 77 -15.22 -7.39 6.54
N LYS A 78 -15.01 -8.49 7.27
CA LYS A 78 -13.66 -8.99 7.58
C LYS A 78 -12.87 -9.40 6.33
N THR A 79 -13.49 -10.07 5.36
CA THR A 79 -12.79 -10.38 4.11
C THR A 79 -12.46 -9.12 3.30
N LEU A 80 -13.35 -8.13 3.30
CA LEU A 80 -13.11 -6.85 2.62
C LEU A 80 -11.97 -6.06 3.28
N SER A 81 -11.77 -6.16 4.60
CA SER A 81 -10.68 -5.46 5.30
C SER A 81 -9.28 -5.90 4.87
N GLU A 82 -9.13 -7.11 4.33
CA GLU A 82 -7.87 -7.57 3.72
C GLU A 82 -7.43 -6.70 2.53
N GLY A 83 -8.36 -5.95 1.91
CA GLY A 83 -8.08 -5.01 0.84
C GLY A 83 -7.50 -3.65 1.29
N ILE A 84 -7.43 -3.38 2.59
CA ILE A 84 -6.92 -2.10 3.12
C ILE A 84 -5.41 -2.02 2.96
N GLU A 85 -4.67 -3.04 3.40
CA GLU A 85 -3.20 -3.04 3.44
C GLU A 85 -2.55 -2.70 2.08
N PRO A 86 -2.99 -3.25 0.94
CA PRO A 86 -2.45 -2.87 -0.37
C PRO A 86 -2.64 -1.38 -0.73
N LEU A 87 -3.67 -0.72 -0.20
CA LEU A 87 -3.93 0.70 -0.41
C LEU A 87 -3.17 1.58 0.58
N TRP A 88 -3.00 1.11 1.82
CA TRP A 88 -2.35 1.85 2.89
C TRP A 88 -0.83 1.90 2.75
N LYS A 89 -0.22 0.73 2.52
CA LYS A 89 1.23 0.56 2.48
C LYS A 89 1.99 1.57 1.60
N PRO A 90 1.52 1.94 0.38
CA PRO A 90 2.25 2.90 -0.46
C PRO A 90 2.20 4.35 0.03
N ILE A 91 1.27 4.70 0.93
CA ILE A 91 1.04 6.07 1.41
C ILE A 91 1.37 6.26 2.89
N GLU A 92 1.45 5.15 3.65
CA GLU A 92 1.63 5.11 5.10
C GLU A 92 2.76 6.04 5.59
N GLY A 93 3.97 5.87 5.06
CA GLY A 93 5.13 6.66 5.49
C GLY A 93 5.00 8.16 5.22
N THR A 94 4.30 8.57 4.16
CA THR A 94 3.99 9.99 3.94
C THR A 94 2.94 10.48 4.93
N VAL A 95 1.87 9.72 5.17
CA VAL A 95 0.81 10.11 6.11
C VAL A 95 1.36 10.24 7.53
N GLN A 96 2.13 9.25 8.00
CA GLN A 96 2.76 9.26 9.33
C GLN A 96 3.63 10.51 9.54
N ALA A 97 4.41 10.87 8.53
CA ALA A 97 5.31 12.02 8.64
C ALA A 97 4.61 13.37 8.55
N ASN A 98 3.50 13.44 7.81
CA ASN A 98 2.72 14.66 7.68
C ASN A 98 1.77 14.86 8.87
N SER A 99 1.24 13.77 9.44
CA SER A 99 0.28 13.78 10.54
C SER A 99 0.29 12.46 11.32
N GLN A 100 0.97 12.45 12.47
CA GLN A 100 0.94 11.31 13.40
C GLN A 100 -0.48 11.01 13.88
N GLU A 101 -1.30 12.05 14.10
CA GLU A 101 -2.70 11.89 14.51
C GLU A 101 -3.53 11.13 13.45
N THR A 102 -3.35 11.47 12.17
CA THR A 102 -4.03 10.77 11.07
C THR A 102 -3.56 9.32 10.97
N TYR A 103 -2.25 9.08 11.12
CA TYR A 103 -1.69 7.73 11.14
C TYR A 103 -2.29 6.89 12.27
N ASP A 104 -2.28 7.40 13.50
CA ASP A 104 -2.81 6.67 14.66
C ASP A 104 -4.32 6.38 14.51
N ALA A 105 -5.08 7.32 13.94
CA ALA A 105 -6.50 7.13 13.66
C ALA A 105 -6.76 6.04 12.60
N TYR A 106 -5.90 5.96 11.58
CA TYR A 106 -5.95 4.90 10.57
C TYR A 106 -5.63 3.53 11.17
N GLU A 107 -4.50 3.38 11.86
CA GLU A 107 -4.09 2.13 12.51
C GLU A 107 -5.14 1.63 13.52
N GLY A 108 -5.69 2.54 14.33
CA GLY A 108 -6.78 2.25 15.25
C GLY A 108 -8.06 1.84 14.53
N GLY A 109 -8.44 2.56 13.47
CA GLY A 109 -9.60 2.27 12.65
C GLY A 109 -9.51 0.90 11.96
N PHE A 110 -8.34 0.56 11.42
CA PHE A 110 -8.07 -0.73 10.78
C PHE A 110 -8.18 -1.88 11.78
N THR A 111 -7.61 -1.72 12.98
CA THR A 111 -7.76 -2.69 14.08
C THR A 111 -9.24 -2.97 14.39
N LEU A 112 -10.11 -1.95 14.38
CA LEU A 112 -11.54 -2.11 14.60
C LEU A 112 -12.24 -2.84 13.43
N LEU A 113 -11.89 -2.50 12.19
CA LEU A 113 -12.44 -3.10 10.97
C LEU A 113 -12.12 -4.59 10.85
N GLU A 114 -10.93 -5.01 11.30
CA GLU A 114 -10.47 -6.41 11.25
C GLU A 114 -11.12 -7.32 12.32
N SER A 115 -11.81 -6.73 13.29
CA SER A 115 -12.38 -7.46 14.43
C SER A 115 -13.49 -8.46 14.04
N GLY A 116 -14.12 -8.27 12.87
CA GLY A 116 -15.28 -9.04 12.46
C GLY A 116 -16.58 -8.70 13.22
N ASP A 117 -16.59 -7.63 14.00
CA ASP A 117 -17.78 -7.10 14.67
C ASP A 117 -18.37 -5.91 13.89
N ALA A 118 -19.68 -5.91 13.67
CA ALA A 118 -20.34 -4.89 12.85
C ALA A 118 -20.34 -3.49 13.50
N THR A 119 -20.40 -3.40 14.83
CA THR A 119 -20.35 -2.13 15.56
C THR A 119 -18.96 -1.53 15.46
N LYS A 120 -17.93 -2.36 15.72
CA LYS A 120 -16.53 -1.94 15.56
C LYS A 120 -16.20 -1.58 14.12
N ALA A 121 -16.74 -2.29 13.13
CA ALA A 121 -16.56 -1.93 11.73
C ALA A 121 -17.13 -0.53 11.42
N ALA A 122 -18.30 -0.19 11.96
CA ALA A 122 -18.87 1.15 11.80
C ALA A 122 -18.04 2.24 12.51
N GLU A 123 -17.56 1.96 13.72
CA GLU A 123 -16.66 2.87 14.47
C GLU A 123 -15.34 3.09 13.74
N GLY A 124 -14.70 2.02 13.28
CA GLY A 124 -13.45 2.06 12.54
C GLY A 124 -13.58 2.80 11.21
N ALA A 125 -14.65 2.53 10.45
CA ALA A 125 -14.93 3.26 9.22
C ALA A 125 -15.11 4.76 9.48
N LYS A 126 -15.89 5.12 10.52
CA LYS A 126 -16.07 6.52 10.90
C LYS A 126 -14.74 7.21 11.25
N ALA A 127 -13.89 6.55 12.05
CA ALA A 127 -12.59 7.10 12.44
C ALA A 127 -11.71 7.38 11.21
N VAL A 128 -11.66 6.44 10.26
CA VAL A 128 -10.90 6.59 9.01
C VAL A 128 -11.47 7.70 8.14
N THR A 129 -12.80 7.79 7.98
CA THR A 129 -13.45 8.84 7.19
C THR A 129 -13.19 10.23 7.77
N ASP A 130 -13.33 10.39 9.09
CA ASP A 130 -13.09 11.67 9.76
C ASP A 130 -11.61 12.08 9.62
N ALA A 131 -10.68 11.13 9.82
CA ALA A 131 -9.25 11.35 9.65
C ALA A 131 -8.88 11.70 8.19
N THR A 132 -9.52 11.06 7.22
CA THR A 132 -9.38 11.38 5.78
C THR A 132 -9.77 12.82 5.49
N ALA A 133 -10.95 13.23 5.94
CA ALA A 133 -11.45 14.59 5.72
C ALA A 133 -10.54 15.64 6.39
N ALA A 134 -10.08 15.38 7.61
CA ALA A 134 -9.17 16.27 8.33
C ALA A 134 -7.82 16.40 7.62
N TYR A 135 -7.22 15.28 7.20
CA TYR A 135 -5.94 15.28 6.49
C TYR A 135 -6.04 16.02 5.16
N LEU A 136 -7.04 15.72 4.33
CA LEU A 136 -7.20 16.34 3.01
C LEU A 136 -7.56 17.83 3.05
N THR A 137 -8.00 18.33 4.21
CA THR A 137 -8.15 19.79 4.41
C THR A 137 -6.79 20.48 4.45
N ASN A 138 -5.76 19.82 5.00
CA ASN A 138 -4.40 20.36 5.11
C ASN A 138 -3.51 19.96 3.92
N PHE A 139 -3.80 18.81 3.30
CA PHE A 139 -3.04 18.21 2.19
C PHE A 139 -3.99 17.79 1.06
N PRO A 140 -4.50 18.73 0.24
CA PRO A 140 -5.57 18.45 -0.71
C PRO A 140 -5.17 17.56 -1.91
N GLY A 141 -3.86 17.41 -2.16
CA GLY A 141 -3.31 16.64 -3.28
C GLY A 141 -2.67 17.50 -4.36
#